data_AF-A0A0P0E2A2-F1
#
_entry.id   AF-A0A0P0E2A2-F1
#
_cell.length_a   1.000
_cell.length_b   1.000
_cell.length_c   1.000
_cell.angle_alpha   90.00
_cell.angle_beta   90.00
_cell.angle_gamma   90.00
#
_symmetry.space_group_name_H-M   'P 1'
#
loop_
_entity.id
_entity.type
_entity.pdbx_description
1 polymer ?
#
loop_
_entity_poly.entity_id
_entity_poly.type
_entity_poly.pdbx_seq_one_letter_code
_entity_poly.pdbx_strand_id
1 'polypeptide(L)'
;MARAVPSRGRKALAVIAVVVLGGMLVACASGDPAPAAQVPDAEASPVSGYDGPVPEFSGPWADEFASSYRKSTSDFERAALEDGEISDAEYVELQERFRTCLAEGNIAFTEFNPDGSFQYQLLGGTSPDEGNEVVTACAVSSGQRTLGFLYVEAHRNPQKLVEAELIAACLVEQGAVEKGYTADDYMRGSFPFVDEEKGEELLDYCSADPLGLLGMKASDFAE
;
A
#
# COMPACT_ATOMS: atom_id res chain seq x y z
N MET A 1 -25.46 -33.18 41.97
CA MET A 1 -24.07 -32.95 41.54
C MET A 1 -24.09 -32.60 40.06
N ALA A 2 -24.07 -31.31 39.72
CA ALA A 2 -24.04 -30.84 38.33
C ALA A 2 -22.66 -30.23 38.07
N ARG A 3 -21.94 -30.75 37.07
CA ARG A 3 -20.63 -30.25 36.64
C ARG A 3 -20.84 -29.08 35.67
N ALA A 4 -20.21 -27.95 35.95
CA ALA A 4 -20.13 -26.81 35.05
C ALA A 4 -19.22 -27.11 33.85
N VAL A 5 -19.63 -26.68 32.66
CA VAL A 5 -18.83 -26.66 31.43
C VAL A 5 -18.14 -25.29 31.33
N PRO A 6 -16.82 -25.20 31.12
CA PRO A 6 -16.16 -23.91 30.98
C PRO A 6 -16.37 -23.33 29.57
N SER A 7 -16.79 -22.06 29.52
CA SER A 7 -16.89 -21.26 28.30
C SER A 7 -15.49 -20.99 27.73
N ARG A 8 -15.25 -21.39 26.48
CA ARG A 8 -14.06 -20.98 25.72
C ARG A 8 -14.16 -19.48 25.44
N GLY A 9 -13.20 -18.71 25.95
CA GLY A 9 -13.06 -17.29 25.68
C GLY A 9 -12.83 -17.04 24.20
N ARG A 10 -13.58 -16.07 23.65
CA ARG A 10 -13.33 -15.48 22.34
C ARG A 10 -11.95 -14.83 22.38
N LYS A 11 -10.98 -15.36 21.63
CA LYS A 11 -9.74 -14.64 21.32
C LYS A 11 -10.13 -13.54 20.33
N ALA A 12 -9.89 -12.29 20.69
CA ALA A 12 -10.03 -11.16 19.78
C ALA A 12 -9.07 -11.37 18.60
N LEU A 13 -9.61 -11.42 17.37
CA LEU A 13 -8.81 -11.28 16.17
C LEU A 13 -8.45 -9.80 16.05
N ALA A 14 -7.16 -9.49 15.94
CA ALA A 14 -6.70 -8.20 15.46
C ALA A 14 -6.34 -8.39 13.99
N VAL A 15 -7.16 -7.83 13.10
CA VAL A 15 -6.83 -7.63 11.68
C VAL A 15 -6.12 -6.28 11.63
N ILE A 16 -4.90 -6.23 11.09
CA ILE A 16 -4.15 -4.98 10.93
C ILE A 16 -4.06 -4.70 9.43
N ALA A 17 -4.81 -3.72 8.96
CA ALA A 17 -4.62 -3.10 7.65
C ALA A 17 -3.58 -1.98 7.77
N VAL A 18 -2.61 -1.91 6.86
CA VAL A 18 -1.57 -0.87 6.87
C VAL A 18 -1.72 0.03 5.64
N VAL A 19 -2.00 1.31 5.88
CA VAL A 19 -1.97 2.39 4.89
C VAL A 19 -0.67 3.18 5.08
N VAL A 20 0.16 3.27 4.03
CA VAL A 20 1.46 3.97 4.10
C VAL A 20 1.27 5.45 3.71
N LEU A 21 1.16 6.32 4.72
CA LEU A 21 1.17 7.77 4.54
C LEU A 21 2.60 8.33 4.62
N GLY A 22 3.07 8.96 3.53
CA GLY A 22 4.36 9.61 3.44
C GLY A 22 4.34 11.02 4.05
N GLY A 23 5.14 11.24 5.09
CA GLY A 23 5.36 12.56 5.69
C GLY A 23 6.85 12.91 5.75
N MET A 24 7.31 13.82 4.89
CA MET A 24 8.62 14.48 5.02
C MET A 24 8.45 15.77 5.82
N LEU A 25 9.19 15.91 6.93
CA LEU A 25 9.42 17.21 7.57
C LEU A 25 10.92 17.48 7.62
N VAL A 26 11.33 18.52 6.89
CA VAL A 26 12.68 19.10 6.93
C VAL A 26 12.72 20.15 8.05
N ALA A 27 13.64 20.01 8.99
CA ALA A 27 13.97 21.04 9.96
C ALA A 27 15.48 21.30 9.96
N CYS A 28 15.89 22.50 9.54
CA CYS A 28 17.26 22.98 9.66
C CYS A 28 17.40 23.80 10.95
N ALA A 29 18.40 23.49 11.78
CA ALA A 29 18.92 24.43 12.78
C ALA A 29 20.43 24.23 12.96
N SER A 30 21.18 25.32 12.82
CA SER A 30 22.64 25.42 12.84
C SER A 30 23.19 25.79 14.22
N GLY A 31 24.21 25.06 14.70
CA GLY A 31 25.05 25.40 15.86
C GLY A 31 26.21 24.42 16.06
N ASP A 32 27.45 24.93 16.04
CA ASP A 32 28.75 24.22 16.10
C ASP A 32 29.41 24.34 17.51
N PRO A 33 30.43 23.55 17.91
CA PRO A 33 30.30 22.18 18.43
C PRO A 33 31.01 21.97 19.80
N ALA A 34 30.75 20.82 20.45
CA ALA A 34 31.59 20.27 21.52
C ALA A 34 32.11 18.87 21.08
N PRO A 35 33.34 18.46 21.43
CA PRO A 35 33.95 17.27 20.84
C PRO A 35 33.42 16.01 21.53
N ALA A 36 32.45 15.35 20.91
CA ALA A 36 32.05 14.00 21.25
C ALA A 36 32.89 13.00 20.44
N ALA A 37 33.32 11.94 21.12
CA ALA A 37 34.11 10.85 20.54
C ALA A 37 33.47 10.29 19.26
N GLN A 38 34.29 10.11 18.24
CA GLN A 38 33.89 9.55 16.94
C GLN A 38 33.49 8.09 17.14
N VAL A 39 32.19 7.85 17.26
CA VAL A 39 31.61 6.56 16.88
C VAL A 39 31.59 6.57 15.35
N PRO A 40 32.20 5.61 14.65
CA PRO A 40 32.10 5.58 13.21
C PRO A 40 30.61 5.45 12.85
N ASP A 41 30.10 6.46 12.15
CA ASP A 41 28.82 6.39 11.46
C ASP A 41 28.82 5.09 10.65
N ALA A 42 27.94 4.17 11.03
CA ALA A 42 27.49 3.17 10.09
C ALA A 42 26.73 3.95 9.01
N GLU A 43 27.47 4.40 8.00
CA GLU A 43 26.89 4.85 6.73
C GLU A 43 25.94 3.74 6.31
N ALA A 44 24.63 4.01 6.37
CA ALA A 44 23.66 3.19 5.69
C ALA A 44 24.08 3.20 4.23
N SER A 45 24.62 2.07 3.75
CA SER A 45 25.00 1.91 2.35
C SER A 45 23.84 2.43 1.49
N PRO A 46 24.08 3.33 0.52
CA PRO A 46 23.03 3.68 -0.43
C PRO A 46 22.57 2.36 -1.06
N VAL A 47 21.27 2.07 -0.94
CA VAL A 47 20.66 0.98 -1.71
C VAL A 47 20.81 1.41 -3.16
N SER A 48 21.85 0.93 -3.82
CA SER A 48 22.21 1.39 -5.16
C SER A 48 21.12 0.91 -6.11
N GLY A 49 20.43 1.85 -6.75
CA GLY A 49 19.51 1.55 -7.84
C GLY A 49 20.25 0.98 -9.04
N TYR A 50 19.53 0.85 -10.15
CA TYR A 50 20.09 0.38 -11.41
C TYR A 50 20.81 1.52 -12.16
N ASP A 51 22.12 1.34 -12.39
CA ASP A 51 22.99 2.33 -13.07
C ASP A 51 23.13 2.10 -14.60
N GLY A 52 22.37 1.16 -15.16
CA GLY A 52 22.42 0.83 -16.60
C GLY A 52 21.43 1.64 -17.45
N PRO A 53 21.31 1.29 -18.75
CA PRO A 53 20.35 1.93 -19.66
C PRO A 53 18.90 1.66 -19.23
N VAL A 54 18.09 2.71 -19.20
CA VAL A 54 16.65 2.63 -18.87
C VAL A 54 15.85 2.51 -20.18
N PRO A 55 14.88 1.57 -20.28
CA PRO A 55 13.99 1.49 -21.44
C PRO A 55 13.22 2.80 -21.69
N GLU A 56 12.81 3.02 -22.94
CA GLU A 56 11.87 4.09 -23.26
C GLU A 56 10.45 3.61 -22.96
N PHE A 57 9.77 4.32 -22.05
CA PHE A 57 8.39 4.06 -21.67
C PHE A 57 7.43 5.04 -22.36
N SER A 58 6.19 4.61 -22.55
CA SER A 58 5.14 5.43 -23.16
C SER A 58 3.82 5.33 -22.38
N GLY A 59 2.93 6.29 -22.59
CA GLY A 59 1.64 6.35 -21.91
C GLY A 59 1.63 7.14 -20.59
N PRO A 60 0.47 7.22 -19.91
CA PRO A 60 0.29 8.10 -18.74
C PRO A 60 1.22 7.78 -17.56
N TRP A 61 1.59 6.51 -17.41
CA TRP A 61 2.42 6.00 -16.31
C TRP A 61 3.93 5.91 -16.65
N ALA A 62 4.36 6.41 -17.81
CA ALA A 62 5.73 6.23 -18.32
C ALA A 62 6.80 6.73 -17.33
N ASP A 63 6.57 7.85 -16.65
CA ASP A 63 7.51 8.43 -15.69
C ASP A 63 7.67 7.53 -14.45
N GLU A 64 6.58 6.89 -13.99
CA GLU A 64 6.61 5.95 -12.88
C GLU A 64 7.35 4.67 -13.25
N PHE A 65 7.09 4.09 -14.42
CA PHE A 65 7.85 2.93 -14.91
C PHE A 65 9.34 3.26 -15.02
N ALA A 66 9.70 4.42 -15.59
CA ALA A 66 11.09 4.86 -15.68
C ALA A 66 11.73 5.05 -14.30
N SER A 67 11.02 5.67 -13.35
CA SER A 67 11.49 5.87 -11.98
C SER A 67 11.66 4.54 -11.25
N SER A 68 10.68 3.64 -11.35
CA SER A 68 10.70 2.32 -10.73
C SER A 68 11.80 1.44 -11.31
N TYR A 69 12.03 1.48 -12.62
CA TYR A 69 13.11 0.73 -13.27
C TYR A 69 14.48 1.16 -12.73
N ARG A 70 14.73 2.47 -12.59
CA ARG A 70 15.98 2.99 -11.99
C ARG A 70 16.14 2.61 -10.52
N LYS A 71 15.05 2.50 -9.77
CA LYS A 71 15.07 2.18 -8.33
C LYS A 71 15.02 0.68 -8.04
N SER A 72 14.72 -0.13 -9.05
CA SER A 72 14.60 -1.58 -8.92
C SER A 72 15.86 -2.19 -8.32
N THR A 73 15.67 -3.15 -7.42
CA THR A 73 16.78 -3.81 -6.71
C THR A 73 16.95 -5.26 -7.12
N SER A 74 15.98 -5.83 -7.84
CA SER A 74 16.00 -7.22 -8.31
C SER A 74 15.88 -7.33 -9.83
N ASP A 75 16.40 -8.44 -10.38
CA ASP A 75 16.22 -8.78 -11.80
C ASP A 75 14.75 -9.01 -12.14
N PHE A 76 13.97 -9.53 -11.18
CA PHE A 76 12.53 -9.72 -11.34
C PHE A 76 11.80 -8.40 -11.53
N GLU A 77 12.05 -7.40 -10.67
CA GLU A 77 11.47 -6.06 -10.83
C GLU A 77 11.88 -5.44 -12.17
N ARG A 78 13.14 -5.58 -12.59
CA ARG A 78 13.58 -5.03 -13.88
C ARG A 78 12.89 -5.69 -15.07
N ALA A 79 12.78 -7.02 -15.06
CA ALA A 79 12.13 -7.75 -16.13
C ALA A 79 10.65 -7.35 -16.24
N ALA A 80 9.93 -7.33 -15.12
CA ALA A 80 8.51 -6.97 -15.09
C ALA A 80 8.21 -5.50 -15.38
N LEU A 81 9.22 -4.62 -15.37
CA LEU A 81 9.08 -3.22 -15.73
C LEU A 81 9.51 -2.95 -17.17
N GLU A 82 10.14 -3.89 -17.87
CA GLU A 82 10.91 -3.60 -19.08
C GLU A 82 10.04 -3.11 -20.26
N ASP A 83 8.83 -3.62 -20.39
CA ASP A 83 7.90 -3.30 -21.48
C ASP A 83 6.87 -2.21 -21.12
N GLY A 84 6.89 -1.72 -19.88
CA GLY A 84 5.99 -0.66 -19.42
C GLY A 84 4.59 -1.13 -19.04
N GLU A 85 4.39 -2.44 -18.86
CA GLU A 85 3.13 -3.03 -18.41
C GLU A 85 3.41 -4.21 -17.47
N ILE A 86 2.74 -4.26 -16.32
CA ILE A 86 2.88 -5.42 -15.42
C ILE A 86 1.75 -6.39 -15.75
N SER A 87 2.09 -7.55 -16.27
CA SER A 87 1.11 -8.58 -16.64
C SER A 87 0.51 -9.28 -15.42
N ASP A 88 -0.65 -9.91 -15.61
CA ASP A 88 -1.28 -10.79 -14.60
C ASP A 88 -0.32 -11.88 -14.12
N ALA A 89 0.52 -12.42 -15.02
CA ALA A 89 1.47 -13.48 -14.69
C ALA A 89 2.59 -12.97 -13.77
N GLU A 90 3.12 -11.78 -14.03
CA GLU A 90 4.14 -11.15 -13.18
C GLU A 90 3.55 -10.73 -11.83
N TYR A 91 2.32 -10.23 -11.82
CA TYR A 91 1.63 -9.94 -10.58
C TYR A 91 1.40 -11.20 -9.74
N VAL A 92 1.00 -12.32 -10.35
CA VAL A 92 0.89 -13.62 -9.67
C VAL A 92 2.25 -14.10 -9.13
N GLU A 93 3.33 -13.99 -9.90
CA GLU A 93 4.68 -14.35 -9.41
C GLU A 93 5.08 -13.51 -8.20
N LEU A 94 4.83 -12.20 -8.25
CA LEU A 94 5.07 -11.28 -7.13
C LEU A 94 4.27 -11.67 -5.88
N GLN A 95 3.00 -12.05 -6.04
CA GLN A 95 2.17 -12.48 -4.92
C GLN A 95 2.74 -13.73 -4.26
N GLU A 96 3.23 -14.70 -5.04
CA GLU A 96 3.88 -15.91 -4.52
C GLU A 96 5.21 -15.61 -3.83
N ARG A 97 6.01 -14.69 -4.36
CA ARG A 97 7.24 -14.21 -3.70
C ARG A 97 6.93 -13.56 -2.35
N PHE A 98 5.88 -12.75 -2.29
CA PHE A 98 5.45 -12.09 -1.06
C PHE A 98 4.96 -13.09 -0.01
N ARG A 99 4.06 -14.02 -0.40
CA ARG A 99 3.56 -15.10 0.46
C ARG A 99 4.69 -15.93 1.04
N THR A 100 5.67 -16.29 0.19
CA THR A 100 6.84 -17.07 0.59
C THR A 100 7.67 -16.33 1.65
N CYS A 101 7.99 -15.06 1.41
CA CYS A 101 8.76 -14.25 2.34
C CYS A 101 8.06 -14.09 3.70
N LEU A 102 6.75 -13.84 3.71
CA LEU A 102 5.98 -13.75 4.95
C LEU A 102 6.01 -15.06 5.74
N ALA A 103 5.88 -16.20 5.07
CA ALA A 103 5.93 -17.51 5.71
C ALA A 103 7.29 -17.77 6.37
N GLU A 104 8.39 -17.38 5.73
CA GLU A 104 9.74 -17.44 6.31
C GLU A 104 9.89 -16.57 7.57
N GLY A 105 9.16 -15.45 7.62
CA GLY A 105 9.06 -14.56 8.78
C GLY A 105 8.05 -14.98 9.85
N ASN A 106 7.50 -16.20 9.77
CA ASN A 106 6.46 -16.70 10.69
C ASN A 106 5.18 -15.82 10.67
N ILE A 107 4.81 -15.33 9.49
CA ILE A 107 3.59 -14.57 9.24
C ILE A 107 2.72 -15.37 8.27
N ALA A 108 1.47 -15.65 8.66
CA ALA A 108 0.52 -16.31 7.80
C ALA A 108 -0.18 -15.29 6.91
N PHE A 109 0.06 -15.36 5.60
CA PHE A 109 -0.68 -14.59 4.61
C PHE A 109 -2.12 -15.10 4.48
N THR A 110 -3.08 -14.20 4.30
CA THR A 110 -4.50 -14.54 4.10
C THR A 110 -4.91 -14.32 2.66
N GLU A 111 -4.97 -13.07 2.21
CA GLU A 111 -5.42 -12.73 0.86
C GLU A 111 -4.90 -11.37 0.39
N PHE A 112 -4.91 -11.19 -0.93
CA PHE A 112 -4.80 -9.87 -1.57
C PHE A 112 -6.21 -9.42 -1.92
N ASN A 113 -6.51 -8.17 -1.60
CA ASN A 113 -7.70 -7.49 -2.06
C ASN A 113 -7.48 -6.93 -3.47
N PRO A 114 -8.54 -6.64 -4.25
CA PRO A 114 -8.43 -6.09 -5.60
C PRO A 114 -7.65 -4.77 -5.69
N ASP A 115 -7.71 -3.95 -4.64
CA ASP A 115 -6.99 -2.68 -4.49
C ASP A 115 -5.50 -2.85 -4.11
N GLY A 116 -4.99 -4.08 -4.11
CA GLY A 116 -3.60 -4.38 -3.77
C GLY A 116 -3.28 -4.35 -2.28
N SER A 117 -4.25 -3.98 -1.42
CA SER A 117 -4.13 -4.21 0.01
C SER A 117 -4.13 -5.72 0.30
N PHE A 118 -3.65 -6.10 1.47
CA PHE A 118 -3.53 -7.51 1.83
C PHE A 118 -3.73 -7.74 3.31
N GLN A 119 -4.17 -8.95 3.64
CA GLN A 119 -4.42 -9.39 5.00
C GLN A 119 -3.42 -10.46 5.41
N TYR A 120 -2.99 -10.40 6.67
CA TYR A 120 -2.07 -11.37 7.25
C TYR A 120 -2.31 -11.53 8.75
N GLN A 121 -1.73 -12.58 9.31
CA GLN A 121 -1.77 -12.88 10.74
C GLN A 121 -0.37 -13.19 11.25
N LEU A 122 0.02 -12.52 12.34
CA LEU A 122 1.25 -12.83 13.06
C LEU A 122 1.08 -14.17 13.78
N LEU A 123 2.01 -15.10 13.55
CA LEU A 123 2.04 -16.36 14.29
C LEU A 123 2.76 -16.16 15.62
N GLY A 124 2.45 -17.03 16.59
CA GLY A 124 2.87 -16.85 17.98
C GLY A 124 4.37 -16.65 18.16
N GLY A 125 4.74 -15.61 18.91
CA GLY A 125 6.14 -15.27 19.22
C GLY A 125 6.63 -13.99 18.55
N THR A 126 5.98 -13.53 17.48
CA THR A 126 6.31 -12.27 16.78
C THR A 126 5.54 -11.11 17.37
N SER A 127 6.23 -10.04 17.78
CA SER A 127 5.58 -8.78 18.20
C SER A 127 5.02 -8.01 17.00
N PRO A 128 4.08 -7.06 17.20
CA PRO A 128 3.57 -6.23 16.11
C PRO A 128 4.66 -5.46 15.34
N ASP A 129 5.65 -4.91 16.06
CA ASP A 129 6.73 -4.14 15.45
C ASP A 129 7.65 -5.02 14.60
N GLU A 130 8.08 -6.18 15.13
CA GLU A 130 8.85 -7.17 14.36
C GLU A 130 8.06 -7.67 13.14
N GLY A 131 6.75 -7.89 13.31
CA GLY A 131 5.86 -8.29 12.23
C GLY A 131 5.81 -7.24 11.12
N ASN A 132 5.70 -5.97 11.48
CA ASN A 132 5.68 -4.86 10.53
C ASN A 132 7.02 -4.70 9.80
N GLU A 133 8.15 -4.90 10.49
CA GLU A 133 9.48 -4.90 9.86
C GLU A 133 9.60 -6.02 8.82
N VAL A 134 9.16 -7.24 9.15
CA VAL A 134 9.14 -8.37 8.23
C VAL A 134 8.24 -8.09 7.03
N VAL A 135 7.01 -7.63 7.24
CA VAL A 135 6.07 -7.29 6.16
C VAL A 135 6.65 -6.22 5.24
N THR A 136 7.25 -5.18 5.83
CA THR A 136 7.91 -4.09 5.10
C THR A 136 9.07 -4.61 4.25
N ALA A 137 9.92 -5.47 4.82
CA ALA A 137 11.04 -6.08 4.10
C ALA A 137 10.55 -6.99 2.98
N CYS A 138 9.54 -7.82 3.25
CA CYS A 138 8.92 -8.70 2.26
C CYS A 138 8.28 -7.92 1.13
N ALA A 139 7.63 -6.80 1.41
CA ALA A 139 7.01 -5.99 0.38
C ALA A 139 8.05 -5.38 -0.58
N VAL A 140 9.25 -5.09 -0.08
CA VAL A 140 10.37 -4.64 -0.92
C VAL A 140 10.95 -5.81 -1.73
N SER A 141 11.31 -6.91 -1.07
CA SER A 141 12.02 -8.02 -1.70
C SER A 141 11.17 -8.81 -2.70
N SER A 142 9.85 -8.86 -2.51
CA SER A 142 8.92 -9.50 -3.45
C SER A 142 8.58 -8.65 -4.66
N GLY A 143 8.87 -7.34 -4.61
CA GLY A 143 8.38 -6.36 -5.57
C GLY A 143 6.98 -5.82 -5.28
N GLN A 144 6.28 -6.25 -4.21
CA GLN A 144 4.93 -5.75 -3.86
C GLN A 144 4.87 -4.23 -3.76
N ARG A 145 5.89 -3.60 -3.16
CA ARG A 145 5.95 -2.14 -3.00
C ARG A 145 6.03 -1.41 -4.34
N THR A 146 6.67 -2.01 -5.33
CA THR A 146 6.94 -1.36 -6.62
C THR A 146 5.93 -1.83 -7.67
N LEU A 147 6.01 -3.11 -8.05
CA LEU A 147 5.20 -3.70 -9.09
C LEU A 147 3.75 -3.83 -8.64
N GLY A 148 3.50 -4.23 -7.38
CA GLY A 148 2.13 -4.36 -6.86
C GLY A 148 1.38 -3.03 -6.88
N PHE A 149 2.05 -1.96 -6.44
CA PHE A 149 1.54 -0.59 -6.56
C PHE A 149 1.25 -0.22 -8.02
N LEU A 150 2.23 -0.33 -8.92
CA LEU A 150 2.05 0.08 -10.31
C LEU A 150 0.97 -0.73 -11.04
N TYR A 151 0.88 -2.03 -10.76
CA TYR A 151 -0.15 -2.89 -11.31
C TYR A 151 -1.54 -2.35 -10.94
N VAL A 152 -1.81 -2.16 -9.65
CA VAL A 152 -3.14 -1.72 -9.20
C VAL A 152 -3.45 -0.30 -9.65
N GLU A 153 -2.52 0.63 -9.47
CA GLU A 153 -2.73 2.04 -9.80
C GLU A 153 -2.99 2.24 -11.31
N ALA A 154 -2.23 1.54 -12.16
CA ALA A 154 -2.44 1.62 -13.61
C ALA A 154 -3.76 0.98 -14.05
N HIS A 155 -4.25 -0.04 -13.34
CA HIS A 155 -5.53 -0.67 -13.66
C HIS A 155 -6.73 0.16 -13.18
N ARG A 156 -6.66 0.76 -11.99
CA ARG A 156 -7.75 1.57 -11.42
C ARG A 156 -7.80 3.00 -11.95
N ASN A 157 -6.66 3.54 -12.42
CA ASN A 157 -6.54 4.87 -12.99
C ASN A 157 -5.64 4.85 -14.25
N PRO A 158 -6.09 4.21 -15.36
CA PRO A 158 -5.26 3.99 -16.55
C PRO A 158 -4.86 5.28 -17.27
N GLN A 159 -5.60 6.36 -17.06
CA GLN A 159 -5.30 7.68 -17.63
C GLN A 159 -4.49 8.58 -16.68
N LYS A 160 -4.14 8.08 -15.48
CA LYS A 160 -3.42 8.82 -14.44
C LYS A 160 -4.04 10.21 -14.19
N LEU A 161 -5.36 10.23 -14.08
CA LEU A 161 -6.11 11.43 -13.73
C LEU A 161 -5.81 11.83 -12.27
N VAL A 162 -6.14 13.06 -11.90
CA VAL A 162 -5.87 13.56 -10.55
C VAL A 162 -6.72 12.77 -9.54
N GLU A 163 -6.05 12.01 -8.69
CA GLU A 163 -6.68 11.06 -7.77
C GLU A 163 -7.73 11.72 -6.86
N ALA A 164 -7.41 12.88 -6.29
CA ALA A 164 -8.34 13.61 -5.43
C ALA A 164 -9.61 14.07 -6.18
N GLU A 165 -9.52 14.35 -7.49
CA GLU A 165 -10.69 14.68 -8.31
C GLU A 165 -11.56 13.45 -8.57
N LEU A 166 -10.93 12.30 -8.83
CA LEU A 166 -11.62 11.02 -9.02
C LEU A 166 -12.38 10.60 -7.76
N ILE A 167 -11.70 10.61 -6.60
CA ILE A 167 -12.30 10.20 -5.32
C ILE A 167 -13.43 11.17 -4.93
N ALA A 168 -13.23 12.48 -5.05
CA ALA A 168 -14.28 13.45 -4.74
C ALA A 168 -15.50 13.31 -5.67
N ALA A 169 -15.28 13.08 -6.97
CA ALA A 169 -16.36 12.83 -7.91
C ALA A 169 -17.13 11.54 -7.58
N CYS A 170 -16.42 10.46 -7.24
CA CYS A 170 -17.03 9.20 -6.82
C CYS A 170 -17.89 9.39 -5.56
N LEU A 171 -17.38 10.08 -4.53
CA LEU A 171 -18.11 10.35 -3.29
C LEU A 171 -19.43 11.10 -3.56
N VAL A 172 -19.42 12.07 -4.48
CA VAL A 172 -20.63 12.79 -4.91
C VAL A 172 -21.57 11.87 -5.68
N GLU A 173 -21.06 11.05 -6.61
CA GLU A 173 -21.85 10.14 -7.43
C GLU A 173 -22.54 9.06 -6.60
N GLN A 174 -21.84 8.50 -5.62
CA GLN A 174 -22.38 7.50 -4.69
C GLN A 174 -23.33 8.11 -3.63
N GLY A 175 -23.38 9.44 -3.56
CA GLY A 175 -24.21 10.17 -2.59
C GLY A 175 -23.68 10.11 -1.16
N ALA A 176 -22.38 9.86 -0.97
CA ALA A 176 -21.72 9.93 0.33
C ALA A 176 -21.71 11.36 0.86
N VAL A 177 -21.53 12.34 -0.04
CA VAL A 177 -21.43 13.78 0.25
C VAL A 177 -22.31 14.59 -0.70
N GLU A 178 -22.56 15.86 -0.35
CA GLU A 178 -23.34 16.79 -1.17
C GLU A 178 -22.64 17.17 -2.49
N LYS A 179 -23.42 17.55 -3.51
CA LYS A 179 -22.92 17.85 -4.89
C LYS A 179 -21.87 18.97 -4.99
N GLY A 180 -21.68 19.76 -3.94
CA GLY A 180 -20.68 20.84 -3.89
C GLY A 180 -19.30 20.38 -3.41
N TYR A 181 -19.14 19.12 -3.03
CA TYR A 181 -17.88 18.56 -2.56
C TYR A 181 -16.80 18.53 -3.65
N THR A 182 -15.56 18.81 -3.28
CA THR A 182 -14.44 18.98 -4.21
C THR A 182 -13.19 18.20 -3.82
N ALA A 183 -12.24 18.07 -4.74
CA ALA A 183 -10.91 17.53 -4.46
C ALA A 183 -10.21 18.29 -3.31
N ASP A 184 -10.41 19.60 -3.22
CA ASP A 184 -9.88 20.45 -2.16
C ASP A 184 -10.46 20.10 -0.79
N ASP A 185 -11.74 19.71 -0.72
CA ASP A 185 -12.36 19.24 0.53
C ASP A 185 -11.78 17.88 0.95
N TYR A 186 -11.61 16.97 -0.01
CA TYR A 186 -10.97 15.67 0.20
C TYR A 186 -9.53 15.82 0.72
N MET A 187 -8.72 16.65 0.07
CA MET A 187 -7.33 16.89 0.49
C MET A 187 -7.22 17.55 1.87
N ARG A 188 -8.26 18.26 2.33
CA ARG A 188 -8.34 18.79 3.70
C ARG A 188 -8.79 17.75 4.73
N GLY A 189 -9.18 16.55 4.30
CA GLY A 189 -9.75 15.52 5.17
C GLY A 189 -11.12 15.89 5.73
N SER A 190 -11.89 16.71 5.00
CA SER A 190 -13.25 17.08 5.40
C SER A 190 -14.22 16.09 4.79
N PHE A 191 -14.92 15.30 5.60
CA PHE A 191 -15.90 14.32 5.10
C PHE A 191 -17.29 14.60 5.68
N PRO A 192 -18.02 15.60 5.15
CA PRO A 192 -19.36 15.95 5.62
C PRO A 192 -20.37 14.94 5.08
N PHE A 193 -20.33 13.70 5.59
CA PHE A 193 -21.16 12.62 5.09
C PHE A 193 -22.65 12.91 5.29
N VAL A 194 -23.46 12.53 4.32
CA VAL A 194 -24.92 12.60 4.41
C VAL A 194 -25.45 11.57 5.41
N ASP A 195 -24.80 10.41 5.45
CA ASP A 195 -24.99 9.31 6.40
C ASP A 195 -23.59 8.85 6.83
N GLU A 196 -23.28 8.87 8.12
CA GLU A 196 -21.92 8.61 8.62
C GLU A 196 -21.45 7.19 8.32
N GLU A 197 -22.25 6.17 8.66
CA GLU A 197 -21.87 4.75 8.51
C GLU A 197 -21.70 4.40 7.03
N LYS A 198 -22.69 4.75 6.20
CA LYS A 198 -22.60 4.52 4.76
C LYS A 198 -21.54 5.40 4.10
N GLY A 199 -21.28 6.57 4.66
CA GLY A 199 -20.28 7.52 4.17
C GLY A 199 -18.87 6.96 4.26
N GLU A 200 -18.54 6.30 5.38
CA GLU A 200 -17.25 5.63 5.59
C GLU A 200 -17.04 4.48 4.58
N GLU A 201 -18.03 3.59 4.42
CA GLU A 201 -17.96 2.51 3.41
C GLU A 201 -17.74 3.05 1.98
N LEU A 202 -18.43 4.14 1.65
CA LEU A 202 -18.30 4.79 0.35
C LEU A 202 -16.97 5.52 0.18
N LEU A 203 -16.39 6.05 1.26
CA LEU A 203 -15.04 6.62 1.24
C LEU A 203 -14.00 5.54 0.95
N ASP A 204 -14.10 4.38 1.57
CA ASP A 204 -13.17 3.28 1.32
C ASP A 204 -13.32 2.76 -0.11
N TYR A 205 -14.54 2.52 -0.58
CA TYR A 205 -14.80 2.15 -1.97
C TYR A 205 -14.27 3.18 -2.97
N CYS A 206 -14.62 4.46 -2.79
CA CYS A 206 -14.18 5.51 -3.70
C CYS A 206 -12.67 5.75 -3.63
N SER A 207 -12.02 5.47 -2.50
CA SER A 207 -10.56 5.57 -2.37
C SER A 207 -9.86 4.38 -3.04
N ALA A 208 -10.47 3.20 -3.04
CA ALA A 208 -9.92 1.99 -3.63
C ALA A 208 -10.17 1.90 -5.15
N ASP A 209 -11.39 2.18 -5.61
CA ASP A 209 -11.83 2.00 -7.00
C ASP A 209 -12.76 3.14 -7.46
N PRO A 210 -12.26 4.40 -7.54
CA PRO A 210 -13.10 5.56 -7.86
C PRO A 210 -13.74 5.51 -9.26
N LEU A 211 -13.20 4.68 -10.15
CA LEU A 211 -13.70 4.49 -11.51
C LEU A 211 -14.47 3.16 -11.70
N GLY A 212 -14.55 2.31 -10.67
CA GLY A 212 -15.22 1.00 -10.74
C GLY A 212 -14.52 0.00 -11.68
N LEU A 213 -13.23 0.18 -11.96
CA LEU A 213 -12.46 -0.63 -12.91
C LEU A 213 -11.90 -1.92 -12.29
N LEU A 214 -11.76 -1.97 -10.97
CA LEU A 214 -11.34 -3.16 -10.24
C LEU A 214 -12.53 -4.11 -9.95
N GLY A 215 -13.76 -3.67 -10.24
CA GLY A 215 -14.98 -4.45 -10.03
C GLY A 215 -15.39 -4.56 -8.57
N MET A 216 -14.84 -3.69 -7.72
CA MET A 216 -15.18 -3.61 -6.30
C MET A 216 -16.58 -3.03 -6.11
N LYS A 217 -17.15 -3.25 -4.92
CA LYS A 217 -18.44 -2.67 -4.52
C LYS A 217 -18.33 -2.07 -3.13
N ALA A 218 -19.12 -1.04 -2.86
CA ALA A 218 -19.26 -0.49 -1.51
C ALA A 218 -19.58 -1.56 -0.45
N SER A 219 -20.39 -2.56 -0.83
CA SER A 219 -20.73 -3.68 0.07
C SER A 219 -19.55 -4.57 0.45
N ASP A 220 -18.42 -4.47 -0.26
CA ASP A 220 -17.22 -5.23 0.07
C ASP A 220 -16.47 -4.61 1.27
N PHE A 221 -16.85 -3.39 1.67
CA PHE A 221 -16.30 -2.64 2.80
C PHE A 221 -17.24 -2.55 4.01
N ALA A 222 -18.44 -3.14 3.92
CA ALA A 222 -19.38 -3.18 5.03
C ALA A 222 -18.96 -4.24 6.07
N GLU A 223 -18.77 -3.84 7.34
CA GLU A 223 -18.42 -4.72 8.47
C GLU A 223 -19.61 -5.48 9.10
#